data_AF-A0A7K4H6D4-F1
#
_entry.id   AF-A0A7K4H6D4-F1
#
_cell.length_a   1.000
_cell.length_b   1.000
_cell.length_c   1.000
_cell.angle_alpha   90.00
_cell.angle_beta   90.00
_cell.angle_gamma   90.00
#
_symmetry.space_group_name_H-M   'P 1'
#
loop_
_entity.id
_entity.type
_entity.pdbx_description
1 polymer ?
#
loop_
_entity_poly.entity_id
_entity_poly.type
_entity_poly.pdbx_seq_one_letter_code
_entity_poly.pdbx_strand_id
1 'polypeptide(L)'
;MIKKLFPPKKSVFTVDTDGDGRVDSLQIKFINLLVPFVIPEEIEIGDFNIKKLDPNSLDLSKYGKFYLDDIQLNFSKENVNLERVKSHILIYHKGESFNLNDIMEGKLSGRTINLNDTISILIKIDEDSLKIFTDGAHHFKIESDLVSNLLISFELDETNMNIRFDPDNI
;
A
#
# COMPACT_ATOMS: atom_id res chain seq x y z
N MET A 1 -2.23 -3.42 -18.29
CA MET A 1 -3.08 -2.57 -17.42
C MET A 1 -2.36 -2.21 -16.12
N ILE A 2 -1.81 -3.19 -15.38
CA ILE A 2 -1.01 -2.96 -14.15
C ILE A 2 0.15 -1.96 -14.36
N LYS A 3 0.95 -2.05 -15.43
CA LYS A 3 2.02 -1.07 -15.72
C LYS A 3 1.55 0.37 -15.93
N LYS A 4 0.26 0.59 -16.23
CA LYS A 4 -0.33 1.93 -16.34
C LYS A 4 -0.80 2.47 -14.98
N LEU A 5 -1.05 1.58 -14.02
CA LEU A 5 -1.46 1.89 -12.66
C LEU A 5 -0.24 2.01 -11.73
N PHE A 6 0.80 1.22 -12.02
CA PHE A 6 2.08 1.22 -11.33
C PHE A 6 3.23 1.39 -12.34
N PRO A 7 3.51 2.63 -12.81
CA PRO A 7 4.65 2.86 -13.69
C PRO A 7 5.99 2.49 -13.00
N PRO A 8 6.88 1.75 -13.68
CA PRO A 8 8.21 1.42 -13.15
C PRO A 8 8.98 2.67 -12.70
N LYS A 9 9.76 2.55 -11.62
CA LYS A 9 10.52 3.63 -10.96
C LYS A 9 9.71 4.77 -10.34
N LYS A 10 8.41 4.89 -10.63
CA LYS A 10 7.56 6.01 -10.17
C LYS A 10 6.46 5.59 -9.20
N SER A 11 6.44 4.32 -8.82
CA SER A 11 5.33 3.72 -8.08
C SER A 11 5.71 3.15 -6.73
N VAL A 12 6.99 2.99 -6.43
CA VAL A 12 7.42 2.45 -5.15
C VAL A 12 8.59 3.26 -4.64
N PHE A 13 8.51 3.69 -3.39
CA PHE A 13 9.50 4.53 -2.72
C PHE A 13 9.69 4.02 -1.31
N THR A 14 10.93 4.02 -0.83
CA THR A 14 11.19 3.85 0.61
C THR A 14 11.20 5.24 1.24
N VAL A 15 10.40 5.44 2.28
CA VAL A 15 10.18 6.78 2.85
C VAL A 15 10.42 6.83 4.35
N ASP A 16 10.92 7.98 4.79
CA ASP A 16 11.00 8.42 6.18
C ASP A 16 9.74 9.25 6.49
N THR A 17 8.87 8.72 7.36
CA THR A 17 7.61 9.39 7.71
C THR A 17 7.68 10.31 8.93
N ASP A 18 8.69 10.19 9.79
CA ASP A 18 8.82 10.98 11.03
C ASP A 18 9.94 12.03 10.99
N GLY A 19 10.79 11.98 9.96
CA GLY A 19 11.85 12.94 9.69
C GLY A 19 13.12 12.68 10.50
N ASP A 20 13.30 11.48 11.06
CA ASP A 20 14.50 11.12 11.83
C ASP A 20 15.71 10.74 10.96
N GLY A 21 15.52 10.70 9.63
CA GLY A 21 16.53 10.35 8.63
C GLY A 21 16.64 8.84 8.35
N ARG A 22 15.75 8.03 8.92
CA ARG A 22 15.66 6.58 8.69
C ARG A 22 14.38 6.26 7.94
N VAL A 23 14.50 5.36 6.97
CA VAL A 23 13.33 4.77 6.32
C VAL A 23 12.54 4.01 7.37
N ASP A 24 11.22 4.22 7.39
CA ASP A 24 10.30 3.49 8.26
C ASP A 24 9.07 2.94 7.50
N SER A 25 8.96 3.27 6.22
CA SER A 25 7.79 2.93 5.40
C SER A 25 8.11 2.69 3.93
N LEU A 26 7.24 1.94 3.26
CA LEU A 26 7.15 1.81 1.82
C LEU A 26 5.95 2.62 1.33
N GLN A 27 6.17 3.55 0.41
CA GLN A 27 5.11 4.24 -0.31
C GLN A 27 4.89 3.58 -1.66
N ILE A 28 3.68 3.10 -1.90
CA ILE A 28 3.23 2.64 -3.21
C ILE A 28 2.33 3.71 -3.83
N LYS A 29 2.80 4.35 -4.91
CA LYS A 29 2.01 5.29 -5.72
C LYS A 29 1.29 4.58 -6.85
N PHE A 30 -0.03 4.62 -6.77
CA PHE A 30 -0.96 4.27 -7.84
C PHE A 30 -1.28 5.53 -8.64
N ILE A 31 -1.14 5.48 -9.96
CA ILE A 31 -1.47 6.60 -10.85
C ILE A 31 -2.55 6.14 -11.82
N ASN A 32 -3.70 6.81 -11.84
CA ASN A 32 -4.75 6.46 -12.79
C ASN A 32 -4.45 7.02 -14.19
N LEU A 33 -3.83 6.22 -15.06
CA LEU A 33 -3.56 6.57 -16.47
C LEU A 33 -4.58 5.96 -17.46
N LEU A 34 -5.74 5.54 -16.97
CA LEU A 34 -6.76 4.87 -17.77
C LEU A 34 -7.92 5.80 -18.08
N VAL A 35 -8.90 5.84 -17.19
CA VAL A 35 -10.12 6.65 -17.27
C VAL A 35 -10.57 7.02 -15.86
N PRO A 36 -11.26 8.14 -15.65
CA PRO A 36 -11.86 8.45 -14.37
C PRO A 36 -12.81 7.34 -13.91
N PHE A 37 -12.76 6.99 -12.62
CA PHE A 37 -13.69 6.04 -12.02
C PHE A 37 -14.12 6.51 -10.63
N VAL A 38 -15.27 6.01 -10.18
CA VAL A 38 -15.82 6.29 -8.86
C VAL A 38 -15.55 5.09 -7.97
N ILE A 39 -15.04 5.32 -6.76
CA ILE A 39 -14.91 4.26 -5.76
C ILE A 39 -16.33 3.81 -5.37
N PRO A 40 -16.66 2.52 -5.51
CA PRO A 40 -17.99 2.02 -5.18
C PRO A 40 -18.29 2.16 -3.68
N GLU A 41 -19.58 2.22 -3.33
CA GLU A 41 -20.03 2.25 -1.93
C GLU A 41 -19.70 0.97 -1.15
N GLU A 42 -19.54 -0.13 -1.88
CA GLU A 42 -19.11 -1.41 -1.33
C GLU A 42 -17.88 -1.88 -2.10
N ILE A 43 -16.77 -2.03 -1.37
CA ILE A 43 -15.55 -2.63 -1.91
C ILE A 43 -15.65 -4.14 -1.67
N GLU A 44 -16.06 -4.85 -2.71
CA GLU A 44 -16.01 -6.31 -2.79
C GLU A 44 -14.88 -6.71 -3.74
N ILE A 45 -13.95 -7.53 -3.24
CA ILE A 45 -12.82 -8.02 -4.03
C ILE A 45 -12.90 -9.55 -4.01
N GLY A 46 -13.47 -10.16 -5.06
CA GLY A 46 -13.77 -11.59 -5.03
C GLY A 46 -14.73 -11.93 -3.89
N ASP A 47 -14.38 -12.92 -3.07
CA ASP A 47 -15.15 -13.30 -1.87
C ASP A 47 -14.84 -12.43 -0.63
N PHE A 48 -13.93 -11.46 -0.77
CA PHE A 48 -13.55 -10.55 0.30
C PHE A 48 -14.49 -9.34 0.35
N ASN A 49 -15.17 -9.17 1.49
CA ASN A 49 -16.00 -8.00 1.76
C ASN A 49 -15.41 -7.18 2.91
N ILE A 50 -14.99 -5.95 2.61
CA ILE A 50 -14.28 -5.09 3.56
C ILE A 50 -15.14 -4.67 4.76
N LYS A 51 -16.48 -4.62 4.61
CA LYS A 51 -17.40 -4.28 5.72
C LYS A 51 -17.52 -5.40 6.74
N LYS A 52 -17.12 -6.63 6.39
CA LYS A 52 -17.11 -7.79 7.28
C LYS A 52 -15.77 -7.98 7.99
N LEU A 53 -14.76 -7.13 7.71
CA LEU A 53 -13.57 -7.11 8.53
C LEU A 53 -13.91 -6.70 9.95
N ASP A 54 -13.33 -7.38 10.92
CA ASP A 54 -13.17 -6.83 12.26
C ASP A 54 -11.71 -6.36 12.37
N PRO A 55 -11.46 -5.05 12.53
CA PRO A 55 -10.11 -4.51 12.53
C PRO A 55 -9.36 -4.88 13.82
N ASN A 56 -10.04 -5.38 14.86
CA ASN A 56 -9.43 -5.88 16.11
C ASN A 56 -9.06 -7.37 16.03
N SER A 57 -9.52 -8.08 14.99
CA SER A 57 -9.14 -9.47 14.69
C SER A 57 -8.51 -9.64 13.32
N LEU A 58 -8.19 -8.53 12.64
CA LEU A 58 -7.53 -8.52 11.35
C LEU A 58 -6.18 -9.24 11.44
N ASP A 59 -6.07 -10.30 10.66
CA ASP A 59 -4.83 -11.04 10.44
C ASP A 59 -4.62 -11.12 8.93
N LEU A 60 -3.79 -10.20 8.40
CA LEU A 60 -3.55 -10.07 6.97
C LEU A 60 -3.00 -11.36 6.36
N SER A 61 -2.29 -12.18 7.16
CA SER A 61 -1.79 -13.49 6.74
C SER A 61 -2.89 -14.47 6.34
N LYS A 62 -4.14 -14.28 6.80
CA LYS A 62 -5.31 -15.07 6.42
C LYS A 62 -5.90 -14.66 5.07
N TYR A 63 -5.64 -13.43 4.65
CA TYR A 63 -6.20 -12.85 3.43
C TYR A 63 -5.22 -12.88 2.27
N GLY A 64 -3.92 -12.97 2.54
CA GLY A 64 -2.90 -13.18 1.53
C GLY A 64 -1.51 -13.36 2.11
N LYS A 65 -0.64 -13.95 1.30
CA LYS A 65 0.80 -13.98 1.53
C LYS A 65 1.42 -12.85 0.74
N PHE A 66 2.25 -12.06 1.42
CA PHE A 66 2.93 -10.92 0.85
C PHE A 66 4.40 -11.27 0.73
N TYR A 67 4.99 -10.99 -0.42
CA TYR A 67 6.40 -11.25 -0.67
C TYR A 67 7.07 -10.01 -1.25
N LEU A 68 8.31 -9.82 -0.85
CA LEU A 68 9.25 -8.85 -1.40
C LEU A 68 10.49 -9.63 -1.84
N ASP A 69 10.81 -9.62 -3.13
CA ASP A 69 11.93 -10.39 -3.71
C ASP A 69 11.94 -11.85 -3.25
N ASP A 70 10.76 -12.46 -3.27
CA ASP A 70 10.50 -13.85 -2.83
C ASP A 70 10.68 -14.10 -1.32
N ILE A 71 11.04 -13.07 -0.54
CA ILE A 71 11.02 -13.10 0.93
C ILE A 71 9.60 -12.82 1.39
N GLN A 72 9.01 -13.79 2.10
CA GLN A 72 7.67 -13.61 2.65
C GLN A 72 7.69 -12.60 3.81
N LEU A 73 6.91 -11.53 3.68
CA LEU A 73 6.67 -10.58 4.74
C LEU A 73 5.67 -11.18 5.74
N ASN A 74 5.99 -11.10 7.03
CA ASN A 74 5.16 -11.68 8.08
C ASN A 74 4.18 -10.64 8.63
N PHE A 75 2.96 -10.64 8.08
CA PHE A 75 1.87 -9.78 8.55
C PHE A 75 0.90 -10.47 9.53
N SER A 76 1.36 -11.48 10.28
CA SER A 76 0.51 -12.17 11.28
C SER A 76 0.23 -11.29 12.50
N LYS A 77 -0.95 -11.45 13.13
CA LYS A 77 -1.35 -10.70 14.33
C LYS A 77 -0.36 -10.76 15.49
N GLU A 78 0.46 -11.81 15.57
CA GLU A 78 1.50 -11.99 16.59
C GLU A 78 2.75 -11.15 16.30
N ASN A 79 3.02 -10.88 15.02
CA ASN A 79 4.17 -10.11 14.56
C ASN A 79 3.79 -8.67 14.19
N VAL A 80 2.50 -8.38 14.02
CA VAL A 80 1.98 -7.05 13.73
C VAL A 80 1.01 -6.61 14.81
N ASN A 81 1.40 -5.58 15.55
CA ASN A 81 0.53 -4.92 16.51
C ASN A 81 -0.67 -4.32 15.76
N LEU A 82 -1.90 -4.75 16.07
CA LEU A 82 -3.12 -4.35 15.35
C LEU A 82 -3.47 -2.86 15.45
N GLU A 83 -3.19 -2.22 16.58
CA GLU A 83 -3.30 -0.75 16.70
C GLU A 83 -2.26 -0.05 15.82
N ARG A 84 -1.13 -0.72 15.59
CA ARG A 84 -0.15 -0.34 14.57
C ARG A 84 -0.66 -0.64 13.15
N VAL A 85 -1.22 -1.81 12.82
CA VAL A 85 -1.76 -2.12 11.47
C VAL A 85 -2.72 -1.03 10.96
N LYS A 86 -3.65 -0.59 11.81
CA LYS A 86 -4.62 0.48 11.49
C LYS A 86 -3.93 1.79 11.10
N SER A 87 -2.74 2.08 11.65
CA SER A 87 -1.90 3.24 11.33
C SER A 87 -0.75 2.93 10.34
N HIS A 88 -0.52 1.66 10.01
CA HIS A 88 0.56 1.21 9.13
C HIS A 88 0.14 1.22 7.67
N ILE A 89 -1.15 1.04 7.36
CA ILE A 89 -1.68 1.25 6.02
C ILE A 89 -2.46 2.56 6.01
N LEU A 90 -1.87 3.57 5.38
CA LEU A 90 -2.51 4.86 5.16
C LEU A 90 -2.66 5.08 3.66
N ILE A 91 -3.88 5.38 3.23
CA ILE A 91 -4.19 5.77 1.86
C ILE A 91 -4.28 7.28 1.82
N TYR A 92 -3.55 7.91 0.90
CA TYR A 92 -3.63 9.34 0.62
C TYR A 92 -4.23 9.56 -0.76
N HIS A 93 -5.20 10.45 -0.85
CA HIS A 93 -5.80 10.90 -2.11
C HIS A 93 -6.13 12.39 -1.99
N LYS A 94 -5.56 13.22 -2.88
CA LYS A 94 -5.79 14.68 -2.92
C LYS A 94 -5.51 15.40 -1.59
N GLY A 95 -4.42 15.02 -0.91
CA GLY A 95 -4.02 15.60 0.37
C GLY A 95 -4.81 15.10 1.59
N GLU A 96 -5.85 14.29 1.41
CA GLU A 96 -6.57 13.66 2.51
C GLU A 96 -6.00 12.27 2.79
N SER A 97 -5.90 11.90 4.07
CA SER A 97 -5.47 10.58 4.52
C SER A 97 -6.64 9.75 5.04
N PHE A 98 -6.59 8.45 4.76
CA PHE A 98 -7.59 7.46 5.14
C PHE A 98 -6.87 6.26 5.74
N ASN A 99 -7.16 5.98 7.00
CA ASN A 99 -6.72 4.75 7.66
C ASN A 99 -7.69 3.60 7.36
N LEU A 100 -7.39 2.40 7.84
CA LEU A 100 -8.24 1.24 7.60
C LEU A 100 -9.69 1.42 8.10
N ASN A 101 -9.90 2.07 9.25
CA ASN A 101 -11.25 2.33 9.75
C ASN A 101 -12.00 3.27 8.80
N ASP A 102 -11.35 4.30 8.27
CA ASP A 102 -11.96 5.20 7.29
C ASP A 102 -12.39 4.47 6.02
N ILE A 103 -11.57 3.51 5.56
CA ILE A 103 -11.90 2.64 4.41
C ILE A 103 -13.13 1.78 4.75
N MET A 104 -13.17 1.16 5.92
CA MET A 104 -14.26 0.28 6.36
C MET A 104 -15.57 1.02 6.63
N GLU A 105 -15.49 2.24 7.15
CA GLU A 105 -16.61 3.17 7.30
C GLU A 105 -17.09 3.73 5.95
N GLY A 106 -16.38 3.44 4.86
CA GLY A 106 -16.75 3.84 3.51
C GLY A 106 -16.45 5.32 3.22
N LYS A 107 -15.51 5.98 3.92
CA LYS A 107 -15.16 7.40 3.67
C LYS A 107 -14.53 7.65 2.29
N LEU A 108 -14.04 6.59 1.65
CA LEU A 108 -13.57 6.63 0.27
C LEU A 108 -14.70 6.44 -0.76
N SER A 109 -15.86 5.95 -0.33
CA SER A 109 -17.00 5.66 -1.21
C SER A 109 -17.49 6.92 -1.93
N GLY A 110 -17.84 6.79 -3.20
CA GLY A 110 -18.34 7.88 -4.03
C GLY A 110 -17.26 8.88 -4.47
N ARG A 111 -16.01 8.76 -3.98
CA ARG A 111 -14.92 9.60 -4.45
C ARG A 111 -14.55 9.25 -5.88
N THR A 112 -14.35 10.28 -6.70
CA THR A 112 -13.90 10.13 -8.08
C THR A 112 -12.37 10.19 -8.14
N ILE A 113 -11.78 9.13 -8.68
CA ILE A 113 -10.38 9.07 -9.07
C ILE A 113 -10.28 9.53 -10.52
N ASN A 114 -9.86 10.77 -10.74
CA ASN A 114 -9.73 11.34 -12.08
C ASN A 114 -8.55 10.74 -12.84
N LEU A 115 -8.45 11.07 -14.13
CA LEU A 115 -7.25 10.80 -14.91
C LEU A 115 -6.08 11.59 -14.33
N ASN A 116 -4.93 10.95 -14.16
CA ASN A 116 -3.72 11.46 -13.50
C ASN A 116 -3.84 11.72 -11.99
N ASP A 117 -4.96 11.35 -11.34
CA ASP A 117 -4.99 11.33 -9.88
C ASP A 117 -3.99 10.28 -9.38
N THR A 118 -3.25 10.64 -8.34
CA THR A 118 -2.36 9.74 -7.59
C THR A 118 -3.06 9.30 -6.32
N ILE A 119 -2.94 8.01 -6.00
CA ILE A 119 -3.24 7.47 -4.68
C ILE A 119 -1.92 6.96 -4.12
N SER A 120 -1.54 7.42 -2.93
CA SER A 120 -0.38 6.87 -2.23
C SER A 120 -0.84 5.93 -1.14
N ILE A 121 -0.26 4.74 -1.09
CA ILE A 121 -0.45 3.78 -0.01
C ILE A 121 0.86 3.75 0.76
N LEU A 122 0.88 4.23 1.99
CA LEU A 122 1.99 4.01 2.90
C LEU A 122 1.78 2.67 3.60
N ILE A 123 2.84 1.87 3.64
CA ILE A 123 2.93 0.62 4.38
C ILE A 123 4.13 0.77 5.31
N LYS A 124 3.91 0.91 6.61
CA LYS A 124 5.02 0.86 7.58
C LYS A 124 5.59 -0.56 7.64
N ILE A 125 6.91 -0.66 7.56
CA ILE A 125 7.65 -1.93 7.48
C ILE A 125 8.68 -1.94 8.62
N ASP A 126 8.94 -3.11 9.21
CA ASP A 126 9.96 -3.26 10.25
C ASP A 126 11.38 -3.07 9.68
N GLU A 127 12.32 -2.70 10.55
CA GLU A 127 13.71 -2.43 10.15
C GLU A 127 14.40 -3.63 9.48
N ASP A 128 14.06 -4.87 9.82
CA ASP A 128 14.69 -6.05 9.24
C ASP A 128 14.20 -6.28 7.80
N SER A 129 12.91 -6.15 7.57
CA SER A 129 12.31 -6.17 6.23
C SER A 129 12.79 -5.00 5.37
N LEU A 130 13.10 -3.84 5.97
CA LEU A 130 13.61 -2.68 5.25
C LEU A 130 15.01 -2.89 4.65
N LYS A 131 15.84 -3.74 5.27
CA LYS A 131 17.19 -4.05 4.76
C LYS A 131 17.17 -4.76 3.39
N ILE A 132 16.03 -5.28 2.98
CA ILE A 132 15.84 -5.94 1.68
C ILE A 132 15.76 -4.89 0.54
N PHE A 133 15.31 -3.67 0.84
CA PHE A 133 15.24 -2.59 -0.15
C PHE A 133 16.61 -1.98 -0.39
N THR A 134 17.33 -2.54 -1.35
CA THR A 134 18.61 -2.03 -1.85
C THR A 134 18.43 -1.32 -3.19
N ASP A 135 19.50 -0.74 -3.74
CA ASP A 135 19.48 -0.31 -5.14
C ASP A 135 19.30 -1.55 -6.05
N GLY A 136 18.42 -1.45 -7.04
CA GLY A 136 18.20 -2.50 -8.03
C GLY A 136 16.74 -2.82 -8.33
N ALA A 137 16.54 -3.93 -9.04
CA ALA A 137 15.22 -4.41 -9.43
C ALA A 137 14.59 -5.25 -8.33
N HIS A 138 13.32 -4.97 -8.03
CA HIS A 138 12.54 -5.60 -6.98
C HIS A 138 11.17 -6.04 -7.48
N HIS A 139 10.54 -6.96 -6.77
CA HIS A 139 9.12 -7.26 -6.96
C HIS A 139 8.38 -7.43 -5.65
N PHE A 140 7.20 -6.80 -5.58
CA PHE A 140 6.22 -7.02 -4.54
C PHE A 140 5.11 -7.91 -5.07
N LYS A 141 4.86 -9.02 -4.37
CA LYS A 141 3.88 -10.02 -4.77
C LYS A 141 2.87 -10.24 -3.66
N ILE A 142 1.59 -10.19 -4.00
CA ILE A 142 0.49 -10.60 -3.13
C ILE A 142 -0.09 -11.88 -3.73
N GLU A 143 -0.04 -12.97 -2.98
CA GLU A 143 -0.75 -14.21 -3.29
C GLU A 143 -1.96 -14.34 -2.39
N SER A 144 -3.12 -14.59 -2.97
CA SER A 144 -4.36 -14.81 -2.22
C SER A 144 -5.23 -15.82 -2.94
N ASP A 145 -5.90 -16.66 -2.16
CA ASP A 145 -6.94 -17.55 -2.68
C ASP A 145 -8.29 -16.82 -2.83
N LEU A 146 -8.42 -15.61 -2.25
CA LEU A 146 -9.66 -14.80 -2.24
C LEU A 146 -9.69 -13.74 -3.34
N VAL A 147 -8.51 -13.23 -3.73
CA VAL A 147 -8.36 -12.15 -4.71
C VAL A 147 -7.30 -12.49 -5.75
N SER A 148 -7.37 -11.86 -6.92
CA SER A 148 -6.36 -12.03 -7.96
C SER A 148 -4.95 -11.73 -7.43
N ASN A 149 -4.01 -12.63 -7.69
CA ASN A 149 -2.60 -12.43 -7.37
C ASN A 149 -2.09 -11.14 -8.03
N LEU A 150 -1.42 -10.30 -7.22
CA LEU A 150 -0.82 -9.05 -7.68
C LEU A 150 0.69 -9.20 -7.72
N LEU A 151 1.31 -8.78 -8.82
CA LEU A 151 2.75 -8.67 -8.96
C LEU A 151 3.10 -7.26 -9.43
N ILE A 152 3.83 -6.52 -8.61
CA ILE A 152 4.34 -5.20 -8.90
C ILE A 152 5.86 -5.31 -9.01
N SER A 153 6.38 -5.18 -10.24
CA SER A 153 7.82 -5.05 -10.45
C SER A 153 8.21 -3.58 -10.43
N PHE A 154 9.23 -3.23 -9.65
CA PHE A 154 9.74 -1.88 -9.52
C PHE A 154 11.27 -1.89 -9.45
N GLU A 155 11.88 -0.71 -9.51
CA GLU A 155 13.32 -0.54 -9.43
C GLU A 155 13.59 0.60 -8.46
N LEU A 156 14.47 0.34 -7.51
CA LEU A 156 14.93 1.31 -6.52
C LEU A 156 16.28 1.88 -6.94
N ASP A 157 16.39 3.19 -6.84
CA ASP A 157 17.61 3.95 -7.10
C ASP A 157 17.64 5.21 -6.21
N GLU A 158 18.70 6.01 -6.33
CA GLU A 158 18.86 7.24 -5.55
C GLU A 158 17.70 8.25 -5.67
N THR A 159 16.84 8.12 -6.69
CA THR A 159 15.72 9.04 -6.92
C THR A 159 14.42 8.63 -6.23
N ASN A 160 14.36 7.40 -5.68
CA ASN A 160 13.18 6.88 -5.00
C ASN A 160 13.48 6.14 -3.69
N MET A 161 14.76 6.07 -3.29
CA MET A 161 15.19 5.59 -1.99
C MET A 161 15.34 6.70 -0.95
N ASN A 162 15.08 6.36 0.31
CA ASN A 162 15.20 7.24 1.49
C ASN A 162 14.60 8.65 1.31
N ILE A 163 13.38 8.73 0.78
CA ILE A 163 12.71 10.02 0.55
C ILE A 163 11.95 10.45 1.80
N ARG A 164 12.05 11.73 2.17
CA ARG A 164 11.15 12.31 3.17
C ARG A 164 9.71 12.29 2.68
N PHE A 165 8.81 11.66 3.42
CA PHE A 165 7.40 11.67 3.06
C PHE A 165 6.82 13.09 3.14
N ASP A 166 6.10 13.48 2.08
CA ASP A 166 5.40 14.76 1.98
C ASP A 166 3.94 14.49 1.57
N PRO A 167 2.98 14.60 2.51
CA PRO A 167 1.57 14.36 2.23
C PRO A 167 0.94 15.41 1.31
N ASP A 168 1.52 16.61 1.24
CA ASP A 168 0.98 17.73 0.45
C ASP A 168 1.39 17.67 -1.03
N ASN A 169 2.33 16.78 -1.36
CA ASN A 169 2.91 16.61 -2.70
C ASN A 169 2.53 15.26 -3.34
N ILE A 170 1.32 14.80 -3.04
CA ILE A 170 0.71 13.55 -3.53
C ILE A 170 -0.30 13.82 -4.64
#